data_AF-A0A1S4B3Q9-F1
#
_entry.id   AF-A0A1S4B3Q9-F1
#
_cell.length_a   1.000
_cell.length_b   1.000
_cell.length_c   1.000
_cell.angle_alpha   90.00
_cell.angle_beta   90.00
_cell.angle_gamma   90.00
#
_symmetry.space_group_name_H-M   'P 1'
#
loop_
_entity.id
_entity.type
_entity.pdbx_description
1 polymer ?
#
loop_
_entity_poly.entity_id
_entity_poly.type
_entity_poly.pdbx_seq_one_letter_code
_entity_poly.pdbx_strand_id
1 'polypeptide(L)'
;MDFRLSHTHHRFLLKLHFQLRRLKIVARDGNWQAIIAKHGEAMWLKVKDKFEASGMRQHVLQALVVDTMQTLFRAWKTRLYADYSLYDTDEERLSHRPNDVTPEDWVFLVEHFGSPAFKAMSERNKLNRGKQTTKHSCGSKSFAEVEESTYKLLSIIRGAAPRNCGSTTI
;
A
#
# COMPACT_ATOMS: atom_id res chain seq x y z
N MET A 1 -17.30 4.21 18.68
CA MET A 1 -18.01 4.28 17.38
C MET A 1 -17.63 3.02 16.61
N ASP A 2 -18.44 1.96 16.77
CA ASP A 2 -18.22 0.67 16.12
C ASP A 2 -18.62 0.79 14.65
N PHE A 3 -17.64 0.82 13.74
CA PHE A 3 -17.90 0.73 12.30
C PHE A 3 -18.25 -0.74 11.98
N ARG A 4 -19.48 -1.16 12.33
CA ARG A 4 -20.06 -2.39 11.76
C ARG A 4 -20.23 -2.16 10.26
N LEU A 5 -19.21 -2.52 9.50
CA LEU A 5 -19.25 -2.58 8.03
C LEU A 5 -20.38 -3.53 7.63
N SER A 6 -21.46 -2.95 7.10
CA SER A 6 -22.59 -3.70 6.55
C SER A 6 -22.11 -4.76 5.55
N HIS A 7 -22.87 -5.85 5.38
CA HIS A 7 -22.56 -6.96 4.47
C HIS A 7 -22.22 -6.51 3.02
N THR A 8 -22.77 -5.36 2.59
CA THR A 8 -22.45 -4.69 1.32
C THR A 8 -21.03 -4.10 1.29
N HIS A 9 -20.51 -3.58 2.40
CA HIS A 9 -19.15 -3.08 2.50
C HIS A 9 -18.11 -4.22 2.44
N HIS A 10 -18.39 -5.38 3.02
CA HIS A 10 -17.48 -6.52 2.93
C HIS A 10 -17.38 -7.04 1.47
N ARG A 11 -18.51 -7.16 0.77
CA ARG A 11 -18.53 -7.50 -0.66
C ARG A 11 -17.83 -6.44 -1.53
N PHE A 12 -17.96 -5.16 -1.18
CA PHE A 12 -17.24 -4.06 -1.80
C PHE A 12 -15.73 -4.20 -1.62
N LEU A 13 -15.25 -4.43 -0.39
CA LEU A 13 -13.84 -4.58 -0.07
C LEU A 13 -13.22 -5.82 -0.74
N LEU A 14 -13.95 -6.94 -0.81
CA LEU A 14 -13.50 -8.12 -1.55
C LEU A 14 -13.41 -7.87 -3.05
N LYS A 15 -14.44 -7.25 -3.66
CA LYS A 15 -14.40 -6.89 -5.08
C LYS A 15 -13.28 -5.90 -5.39
N LEU A 16 -13.08 -4.90 -4.52
CA LEU A 16 -11.98 -3.95 -4.60
C LEU A 16 -10.64 -4.70 -4.50
N HIS A 17 -10.46 -5.56 -3.51
CA HIS A 17 -9.28 -6.41 -3.36
C HIS A 17 -8.96 -7.21 -4.63
N PHE A 18 -9.94 -7.90 -5.22
CA PHE A 18 -9.73 -8.66 -6.45
C PHE A 18 -9.37 -7.78 -7.66
N GLN A 19 -9.99 -6.61 -7.80
CA GLN A 19 -9.67 -5.66 -8.88
C GLN A 19 -8.28 -5.04 -8.70
N LEU A 20 -7.92 -4.71 -7.47
CA LEU A 20 -6.63 -4.15 -7.12
C LEU A 20 -5.50 -5.17 -7.25
N ARG A 21 -5.75 -6.44 -6.92
CA ARG A 21 -4.80 -7.55 -7.12
C ARG A 21 -4.50 -7.82 -8.61
N ARG A 22 -5.44 -7.48 -9.51
CA ARG A 22 -5.24 -7.57 -10.96
C ARG A 22 -4.46 -6.38 -11.54
N LEU A 23 -4.29 -5.30 -10.78
CA LEU A 23 -3.41 -4.22 -11.20
C LEU A 23 -1.97 -4.71 -11.00
N LYS A 24 -1.26 -4.86 -12.11
CA LYS A 24 0.16 -5.23 -12.13
C LYS A 24 0.98 -4.06 -11.59
N ILE A 25 0.99 -3.89 -10.27
CA ILE A 25 1.90 -2.94 -9.62
C ILE A 25 3.29 -3.56 -9.71
N VAL A 26 4.18 -2.85 -10.40
CA VAL A 26 5.54 -3.32 -10.67
C VAL A 26 6.40 -2.92 -9.48
N ALA A 27 7.20 -3.86 -8.95
CA ALA A 27 8.08 -3.57 -7.80
C ALA A 27 9.02 -2.39 -8.06
N ARG A 28 9.42 -2.22 -9.32
CA ARG A 28 10.32 -1.17 -9.82
C ARG A 28 9.70 0.23 -9.84
N ASP A 29 8.39 0.35 -9.65
CA ASP A 29 7.70 1.65 -9.65
C ASP A 29 8.07 2.53 -8.43
N GLY A 30 8.92 2.03 -7.54
CA GLY A 30 9.57 2.80 -6.50
C GLY A 30 8.79 2.81 -5.19
N ASN A 31 8.83 3.95 -4.49
CA ASN A 31 8.13 4.09 -3.22
C ASN A 31 6.61 4.22 -3.43
N TRP A 32 5.85 4.15 -2.33
CA TRP A 32 4.39 4.21 -2.38
C TRP A 32 3.84 5.48 -3.06
N GLN A 33 4.52 6.61 -2.91
CA GLN A 33 4.10 7.88 -3.53
C GLN A 33 4.25 7.84 -5.04
N ALA A 34 5.35 7.28 -5.55
CA ALA A 34 5.58 7.09 -6.98
C ALA A 34 4.55 6.14 -7.61
N ILE A 35 4.20 5.07 -6.89
CA ILE A 35 3.16 4.12 -7.31
C ILE A 35 1.79 4.81 -7.40
N ILE A 36 1.43 5.62 -6.39
CA ILE A 36 0.19 6.38 -6.41
C ILE A 36 0.18 7.42 -7.53
N ALA A 37 1.30 8.11 -7.77
CA ALA A 37 1.41 9.06 -8.86
C ALA A 37 1.22 8.38 -10.24
N LYS A 38 1.78 7.18 -10.42
CA LYS A 38 1.72 6.45 -11.69
C LYS A 38 0.39 5.73 -11.94
N HIS A 39 -0.18 5.10 -10.91
CA HIS A 39 -1.32 4.19 -11.06
C HIS A 39 -2.60 4.66 -10.35
N GLY A 40 -2.50 5.66 -9.48
CA GLY A 40 -3.60 6.07 -8.59
C GLY A 40 -4.82 6.59 -9.35
N GLU A 41 -4.63 7.36 -10.42
CA GLU A 41 -5.73 7.89 -11.23
C GLU A 41 -6.46 6.80 -12.01
N ALA A 42 -5.72 5.98 -12.79
CA ALA A 42 -6.30 4.88 -13.56
C ALA A 42 -7.10 3.91 -12.66
N MET A 43 -6.63 3.74 -11.43
CA MET A 43 -7.28 2.90 -10.44
C MET A 43 -8.53 3.55 -9.86
N TRP A 44 -8.47 4.84 -9.52
CA TRP A 44 -9.63 5.60 -9.10
C TRP A 44 -10.74 5.57 -10.16
N LEU A 45 -10.39 5.74 -11.44
CA LEU A 45 -11.36 5.67 -12.55
C LEU A 45 -12.03 4.30 -12.64
N LYS A 46 -11.28 3.20 -12.51
CA LYS A 46 -11.83 1.83 -12.51
C LYS A 46 -12.78 1.56 -11.34
N VAL A 47 -12.48 2.12 -10.17
CA VAL A 47 -13.38 2.03 -9.00
C VAL A 47 -14.63 2.87 -9.25
N LYS A 48 -14.46 4.11 -9.72
CA LYS A 48 -15.59 5.01 -10.00
C LYS A 48 -16.54 4.46 -11.07
N ASP A 49 -16.00 3.78 -12.09
CA ASP A 49 -16.78 3.12 -13.15
C ASP A 49 -17.61 1.93 -12.62
N LYS A 50 -17.03 1.13 -11.71
CA LYS A 50 -17.66 -0.10 -11.19
C LYS A 50 -18.61 0.12 -10.03
N PHE A 51 -18.52 1.26 -9.36
CA PHE A 51 -19.34 1.59 -8.21
C PHE A 51 -20.09 2.88 -8.51
N GLU A 52 -21.40 2.78 -8.74
CA GLU A 52 -22.29 3.94 -8.66
C GLU A 52 -22.12 4.54 -7.27
N ALA A 53 -21.36 5.62 -7.17
CA ALA A 53 -21.01 6.26 -5.90
C ALA A 53 -22.21 7.05 -5.32
N SER A 54 -23.42 6.50 -5.38
CA SER A 54 -24.62 7.12 -4.85
C SER A 54 -24.61 7.04 -3.33
N GLY A 55 -24.05 8.08 -2.69
CA GLY A 55 -24.23 8.36 -1.26
C GLY A 55 -22.97 8.60 -0.44
N MET A 56 -21.79 8.17 -0.89
CA MET A 56 -20.52 8.47 -0.20
C MET A 56 -19.80 9.67 -0.81
N ARG A 57 -19.28 10.57 0.06
CA ARG A 57 -18.48 11.72 -0.39
C ARG A 57 -17.24 11.21 -1.15
N GLN A 58 -17.02 11.72 -2.35
CA GLN A 58 -15.97 11.27 -3.27
C GLN A 58 -14.57 11.20 -2.63
N HIS A 59 -14.22 12.18 -1.76
CA HIS A 59 -12.91 12.19 -1.10
C HIS A 59 -12.73 11.04 -0.10
N VAL A 60 -13.79 10.61 0.60
CA VAL A 60 -13.75 9.48 1.55
C VAL A 60 -13.54 8.17 0.79
N LEU A 61 -14.25 8.01 -0.33
CA LEU A 61 -14.06 6.87 -1.23
C LEU A 61 -12.65 6.81 -1.79
N GLN A 62 -12.10 7.94 -2.25
CA GLN A 62 -10.72 7.97 -2.74
C GLN A 62 -9.72 7.63 -1.65
N ALA A 63 -9.89 8.16 -0.43
CA ALA A 63 -9.01 7.82 0.70
C ALA A 63 -9.04 6.32 1.01
N LEU A 64 -10.24 5.72 1.04
CA LEU A 64 -10.41 4.28 1.25
C LEU A 64 -9.72 3.45 0.15
N VAL A 65 -9.83 3.88 -1.11
CA VAL A 65 -9.14 3.21 -2.22
C VAL A 65 -7.64 3.26 -2.01
N VAL A 66 -7.07 4.43 -1.75
CA VAL A 66 -5.63 4.60 -1.52
C VAL A 66 -5.14 3.73 -0.36
N ASP A 67 -5.84 3.72 0.78
CA ASP A 67 -5.48 2.90 1.93
C ASP A 67 -5.55 1.39 1.62
N THR A 68 -6.61 0.96 0.94
CA THR A 68 -6.77 -0.45 0.53
C THR A 68 -5.63 -0.88 -0.39
N MET A 69 -5.26 -0.03 -1.36
CA MET A 69 -4.15 -0.32 -2.25
C MET A 69 -2.82 -0.40 -1.50
N GLN A 70 -2.57 0.49 -0.55
CA GLN A 70 -1.35 0.48 0.23
C GLN A 70 -1.23 -0.82 1.03
N THR A 71 -2.33 -1.25 1.65
CA THR A 71 -2.41 -2.49 2.40
C THR A 71 -2.14 -3.70 1.51
N LEU A 72 -2.75 -3.75 0.32
CA LEU A 72 -2.52 -4.81 -0.67
C LEU A 72 -1.08 -4.86 -1.16
N PHE A 73 -0.51 -3.71 -1.48
CA PHE A 73 0.88 -3.61 -1.92
C PHE A 73 1.85 -4.10 -0.85
N ARG A 74 1.62 -3.73 0.42
CA ARG A 74 2.41 -4.23 1.56
C ARG A 74 2.26 -5.75 1.71
N ALA A 75 1.04 -6.28 1.68
CA ALA A 75 0.78 -7.71 1.78
C ALA A 75 1.45 -8.51 0.63
N TRP A 76 1.39 -7.97 -0.59
CA TRP A 76 2.06 -8.54 -1.75
C TRP A 76 3.58 -8.60 -1.56
N LYS A 77 4.23 -7.51 -1.12
CA LYS A 77 5.68 -7.52 -0.80
C LYS A 77 6.03 -8.51 0.31
N THR A 78 5.21 -8.59 1.36
CA THR A 78 5.44 -9.53 2.46
C THR A 78 5.40 -10.97 1.98
N ARG A 79 4.45 -11.33 1.12
CA ARG A 79 4.41 -12.67 0.51
C ARG A 79 5.66 -12.93 -0.34
N LEU A 80 6.06 -11.99 -1.19
CA LEU A 80 7.24 -12.17 -2.03
C LEU A 80 8.54 -12.27 -1.23
N TYR A 81 8.64 -11.55 -0.11
CA TYR A 81 9.75 -11.71 0.80
C TYR A 81 9.74 -13.09 1.49
N ALA A 82 8.56 -13.64 1.80
CA ALA A 82 8.45 -15.00 2.32
C ALA A 82 8.96 -16.01 1.29
N ASP A 83 8.55 -15.88 0.03
CA ASP A 83 9.04 -16.72 -1.07
C ASP A 83 10.57 -16.59 -1.26
N TYR A 84 11.10 -15.35 -1.20
CA TYR A 84 12.54 -15.08 -1.24
C TYR A 84 13.31 -15.77 -0.10
N SER A 85 12.74 -15.79 1.10
CA SER A 85 13.37 -16.32 2.31
C SER A 85 13.41 -17.85 2.38
N LEU A 86 12.76 -18.55 1.45
CA LEU A 86 12.77 -20.03 1.40
C LEU A 86 14.09 -20.60 0.88
N TYR A 87 14.87 -19.79 0.16
CA TYR A 87 16.10 -20.21 -0.51
C TYR A 87 17.28 -19.39 -0.02
N ASP A 88 18.46 -20.00 0.02
CA ASP A 88 19.68 -19.37 0.52
C ASP A 88 20.50 -18.70 -0.60
N THR A 89 20.51 -19.31 -1.79
CA THR A 89 21.28 -18.84 -2.94
C THR A 89 20.43 -18.00 -3.91
N ASP A 90 21.06 -17.03 -4.58
CA ASP A 90 20.34 -16.18 -5.55
C ASP A 90 19.93 -16.97 -6.80
N GLU A 91 20.70 -17.99 -7.18
CA GLU A 91 20.40 -18.89 -8.31
C GLU A 91 19.10 -19.68 -8.08
N GLU A 92 18.93 -20.24 -6.88
CA GLU A 92 17.71 -20.94 -6.48
C GLU A 92 16.52 -19.97 -6.40
N ARG A 93 16.72 -18.76 -5.87
CA ARG A 93 15.66 -17.73 -5.82
C ARG A 93 15.18 -17.37 -7.22
N LEU A 94 16.11 -17.15 -8.16
CA LEU A 94 15.78 -16.75 -9.53
C LEU A 94 15.06 -17.86 -10.32
N SER A 95 15.40 -19.12 -10.06
CA SER A 95 14.71 -20.27 -10.66
C SER A 95 13.31 -20.50 -10.10
N HIS A 96 13.07 -20.18 -8.82
CA HIS A 96 11.76 -20.33 -8.15
C HIS A 96 10.92 -19.05 -8.17
N ARG A 97 10.82 -18.41 -9.34
CA ARG A 97 9.99 -17.20 -9.51
C ARG A 97 8.49 -17.51 -9.36
N PRO A 98 7.73 -16.73 -8.56
CA PRO A 98 6.27 -16.80 -8.55
C PRO A 98 5.64 -16.48 -9.91
N ASN A 99 4.64 -17.26 -10.34
CA ASN A 99 3.98 -17.11 -11.64
C ASN A 99 3.30 -15.74 -11.86
N ASP A 100 2.96 -15.05 -10.78
CA ASP A 100 2.26 -13.77 -10.82
C ASP A 100 3.20 -12.55 -10.87
N VAL A 101 4.52 -12.78 -10.93
CA VAL A 101 5.56 -11.72 -11.02
C VAL A 101 6.31 -11.84 -12.34
N THR A 102 6.59 -10.70 -12.99
CA THR A 102 7.37 -10.71 -14.23
C THR A 102 8.84 -11.05 -13.93
N PRO A 103 9.57 -11.69 -14.87
CA PRO A 103 10.99 -12.01 -14.69
C PRO A 103 11.81 -10.82 -14.22
N GLU A 104 11.60 -9.65 -14.84
CA GLU A 104 12.40 -8.46 -14.58
C GLU A 104 12.11 -7.87 -13.20
N ASP A 105 10.86 -7.96 -12.74
CA ASP A 105 10.47 -7.52 -11.40
C ASP A 105 11.04 -8.44 -10.33
N TRP A 106 11.10 -9.75 -10.62
CA TRP A 106 11.67 -10.73 -9.70
C TRP A 106 13.17 -10.56 -9.53
N VAL A 107 13.92 -10.35 -10.62
CA VAL A 107 15.36 -10.03 -10.55
C VAL A 107 15.59 -8.80 -9.68
N PHE A 108 14.84 -7.72 -9.93
CA PHE A 108 14.93 -6.50 -9.12
C PHE A 108 14.62 -6.75 -7.63
N LEU A 109 13.63 -7.58 -7.33
CA LEU A 109 13.25 -7.90 -5.94
C LEU A 109 14.31 -8.74 -5.23
N VAL A 110 14.91 -9.72 -5.91
CA VAL A 110 16.00 -10.54 -5.36
C VAL A 110 17.20 -9.65 -5.01
N GLU A 111 17.58 -8.75 -5.91
CA GLU A 111 18.64 -7.75 -5.67
C GLU A 111 18.27 -6.82 -4.50
N HIS A 112 17.04 -6.30 -4.49
CA HIS A 112 16.56 -5.40 -3.45
C HIS A 112 16.56 -6.04 -2.05
N PHE A 113 16.07 -7.27 -1.92
CA PHE A 113 16.05 -7.99 -0.65
C PHE A 113 17.45 -8.46 -0.23
N GLY A 114 18.30 -8.79 -1.20
CA GLY A 114 19.71 -9.14 -0.98
C GLY A 114 20.57 -7.97 -0.51
N SER A 115 20.15 -6.74 -0.84
CA SER A 115 20.88 -5.50 -0.53
C SER A 115 21.24 -5.37 0.96
N PRO A 116 22.49 -4.98 1.29
CA PRO A 116 22.90 -4.73 2.67
C PRO A 116 22.00 -3.73 3.39
N ALA A 117 21.51 -2.71 2.67
CA ALA A 117 20.62 -1.69 3.23
C ALA A 117 19.28 -2.30 3.68
N PHE A 118 18.71 -3.20 2.88
CA PHE A 118 17.46 -3.88 3.22
C PHE A 118 17.66 -4.84 4.40
N LYS A 119 18.72 -5.65 4.38
CA LYS A 119 19.06 -6.58 5.48
C LYS A 119 19.25 -5.84 6.80
N ALA A 120 20.02 -4.75 6.81
CA ALA A 120 20.23 -3.92 7.99
C ALA A 120 18.92 -3.32 8.53
N MET A 121 18.05 -2.85 7.63
CA MET A 121 16.73 -2.33 8.02
C MET A 121 15.84 -3.44 8.60
N SER A 122 15.83 -4.62 7.98
CA SER A 122 15.05 -5.78 8.41
C SER A 122 15.45 -6.25 9.80
N GLU A 123 16.76 -6.41 10.05
CA GLU A 123 17.27 -6.82 11.36
C GLU A 123 16.95 -5.79 12.45
N ARG A 124 17.13 -4.49 12.17
CA ARG A 124 16.71 -3.43 13.10
C ARG A 124 15.22 -3.50 13.42
N ASN A 125 14.37 -3.71 12.41
CA ASN A 125 12.91 -3.83 12.60
C ASN A 125 12.54 -5.08 13.41
N LYS A 126 13.24 -6.20 13.20
CA LYS A 126 13.07 -7.45 13.96
C LYS A 126 13.42 -7.24 15.43
N LEU A 127 14.55 -6.59 15.72
CA LEU A 127 14.96 -6.24 17.07
C LEU A 127 13.96 -5.30 17.75
N ASN A 128 13.50 -4.26 17.04
CA ASN A 128 12.50 -3.33 17.57
C ASN A 128 11.17 -4.02 17.89
N ARG A 129 10.74 -4.94 17.02
CA ARG A 129 9.52 -5.73 17.24
C ARG A 129 9.66 -6.67 18.44
N GLY A 130 10.84 -7.26 18.65
CA GLY A 130 11.13 -8.08 19.83
C GLY A 130 11.09 -7.30 21.15
N LYS A 131 11.38 -5.99 21.12
CA LYS A 131 11.31 -5.10 22.28
C LYS A 131 9.91 -4.55 22.55
N GLN A 132 8.95 -4.78 21.66
CA GLN A 132 7.60 -4.25 21.78
C GLN A 132 6.79 -5.01 22.84
N THR A 133 6.69 -4.44 24.04
CA THR A 133 5.94 -5.00 25.17
C THR A 133 4.44 -4.67 25.13
N THR A 134 4.10 -3.44 24.77
CA THR A 134 2.70 -2.98 24.73
C THR A 134 2.16 -2.94 23.29
N LYS A 135 1.06 -3.65 23.05
CA LYS A 135 0.30 -3.57 21.81
C LYS A 135 -0.67 -2.39 21.91
N HIS A 136 -0.37 -1.30 21.22
CA HIS A 136 -1.27 -0.16 21.07
C HIS A 136 -2.09 -0.35 19.79
N SER A 137 -3.39 -0.02 19.84
CA SER A 137 -4.28 -0.07 18.66
C SER A 137 -4.21 1.20 17.81
N CYS A 138 -3.84 2.32 18.42
CA CYS A 138 -3.48 3.55 17.70
C CYS A 138 -2.12 3.35 17.04
N GLY A 139 -1.81 3.96 15.90
CA GLY A 139 -0.47 3.86 15.31
C GLY A 139 0.54 4.80 15.97
N SER A 140 1.77 4.86 15.45
CA SER A 140 2.75 5.87 15.85
C SER A 140 2.41 7.28 15.36
N LYS A 141 1.48 7.40 14.40
CA LYS A 141 1.02 8.65 13.81
C LYS A 141 -0.30 9.07 14.43
N SER A 142 -0.48 10.37 14.64
CA SER A 142 -1.77 10.92 15.08
C SER A 142 -2.82 10.78 13.97
N PHE A 143 -4.11 10.81 14.34
CA PHE A 143 -5.20 10.81 13.35
C PHE A 143 -5.09 11.99 12.37
N ALA A 144 -4.68 13.16 12.84
CA ALA A 144 -4.47 14.35 12.02
C ALA A 144 -3.36 14.15 10.97
N GLU A 145 -2.23 13.53 11.37
CA GLU A 145 -1.11 13.27 10.45
C GLU A 145 -1.48 12.22 9.39
N VAL A 146 -2.26 11.21 9.77
CA VAL A 146 -2.82 10.23 8.83
C VAL A 146 -3.74 10.94 7.83
N GLU A 147 -4.61 11.81 8.31
CA GLU A 147 -5.52 12.58 7.46
C GLU A 147 -4.74 13.47 6.48
N GLU A 148 -3.75 14.22 6.95
CA GLU A 148 -2.89 15.06 6.11
C GLU A 148 -2.14 14.25 5.05
N SER A 149 -1.55 13.12 5.44
CA SER A 149 -0.87 12.22 4.52
C SER A 149 -1.82 11.70 3.43
N THR A 150 -3.05 11.37 3.79
CA THR A 150 -4.07 10.95 2.82
C THR A 150 -4.43 12.08 1.89
N TYR A 151 -4.64 13.31 2.40
CA TYR A 151 -4.91 14.47 1.55
C TYR A 151 -3.79 14.74 0.55
N LYS A 152 -2.52 14.61 0.97
CA LYS A 152 -1.37 14.78 0.08
C LYS A 152 -1.32 13.72 -1.03
N LEU A 153 -1.73 12.49 -0.75
CA LEU A 153 -1.86 11.46 -1.79
C LEU A 153 -3.06 11.73 -2.71
N LEU A 154 -4.17 12.21 -2.15
CA LEU A 154 -5.34 12.59 -2.92
C LEU A 154 -5.08 13.79 -3.84
N SER A 155 -4.26 14.76 -3.42
CA SER A 155 -3.86 15.89 -4.27
C SER A 155 -3.05 15.43 -5.47
N ILE A 156 -2.20 14.40 -5.31
CA ILE A 156 -1.46 13.79 -6.42
C ILE A 156 -2.43 13.19 -7.45
N ILE A 157 -3.46 12.47 -6.99
CA ILE A 157 -4.48 11.86 -7.88
C ILE A 157 -5.38 12.90 -8.55
N ARG A 158 -5.67 14.01 -7.86
CA ARG A 158 -6.59 15.06 -8.34
C ARG A 158 -5.93 16.14 -9.20
N GLY A 159 -4.60 16.16 -9.31
CA GLY A 159 -3.86 17.25 -9.95
C GLY A 159 -4.08 18.63 -9.31
N ALA A 160 -4.58 18.68 -8.06
CA ALA A 160 -5.01 19.91 -7.41
C ALA A 160 -4.07 20.29 -6.27
N ALA A 161 -3.66 21.57 -6.23
CA ALA A 161 -2.76 22.13 -5.23
C ALA A 161 -3.25 21.87 -3.78
N PRO A 162 -2.32 21.65 -2.83
CA PRO A 162 -2.67 21.38 -1.44
C PRO A 162 -3.45 22.54 -0.84
N ARG A 163 -4.45 22.23 0.00
CA ARG A 163 -5.19 23.25 0.75
C ARG A 163 -4.23 23.98 1.68
N ASN A 164 -4.13 25.29 1.50
CA ASN A 164 -3.44 26.17 2.42
C ASN A 164 -4.30 26.26 3.70
N CYS A 165 -4.12 25.32 4.62
CA CYS A 165 -4.71 25.43 5.95
C CYS A 165 -3.91 26.51 6.69
N GLY A 166 -4.39 27.75 6.61
CA GLY A 166 -3.83 28.87 7.35
C GLY A 166 -3.74 28.52 8.83
N SER A 167 -2.55 28.69 9.38
CA SER A 167 -2.28 28.60 10.81
C SER A 167 -3.10 29.69 11.51
N THR A 168 -4.21 29.32 12.15
CA THR A 168 -4.83 30.17 13.16
C THR A 168 -3.99 30.05 14.42
N THR A 169 -2.99 30.92 14.52
CA THR A 169 -2.33 31.24 15.79
C THR A 169 -3.38 31.85 16.72
N ILE A 170 -3.49 31.30 17.93
CA ILE A 170 -4.14 31.95 19.08
C ILE A 170 -3.09 32.82 19.75
#